data_AF-A0A4R7G460-F1
#
_entry.id   AF-A0A4R7G460-F1
#
_cell.length_a   1.000
_cell.length_b   1.000
_cell.length_c   1.000
_cell.angle_alpha   90.00
_cell.angle_beta   90.00
_cell.angle_gamma   90.00
#
_symmetry.space_group_name_H-M   'P 1'
#
loop_
_entity.id
_entity.type
_entity.pdbx_description
1 polymer ?
#
loop_
_entity_poly.entity_id
_entity_poly.type
_entity_poly.pdbx_seq_one_letter_code
_entity_poly.pdbx_strand_id
1 'polypeptide(L)'
;MNDTDFIKVMKESGFTEKEVCHLIAISQRDSSALQSDVLYLSKIFYRIAAVFILILILTIIALFDIGLSEGKLFMLFIFMLVISIFWHVAPVKLSYKSHRLYKKYMHLTGL
;
A
#
# COMPACT_ATOMS: atom_id res chain seq x y z
N MET A 1 -13.88 -17.10 8.64
CA MET A 1 -14.76 -16.00 9.09
C MET A 1 -15.71 -15.70 7.94
N ASN A 2 -16.98 -15.33 8.20
CA ASN A 2 -17.90 -14.96 7.12
C ASN A 2 -17.57 -13.55 6.59
N ASP A 3 -17.89 -13.24 5.34
CA ASP A 3 -17.56 -11.96 4.69
C ASP A 3 -18.20 -10.76 5.41
N THR A 4 -19.43 -10.93 5.91
CA THR A 4 -20.13 -9.90 6.69
C THR A 4 -19.39 -9.55 8.00
N ASP A 5 -18.88 -10.57 8.68
CA ASP A 5 -18.10 -10.39 9.91
C ASP A 5 -16.75 -9.74 9.58
N PHE A 6 -16.12 -10.12 8.46
CA PHE A 6 -14.87 -9.54 8.00
C PHE A 6 -15.00 -8.05 7.66
N ILE A 7 -16.08 -7.67 6.98
CA ILE A 7 -16.41 -6.27 6.70
C ILE A 7 -16.55 -5.46 7.99
N LYS A 8 -17.19 -6.02 9.03
CA LYS A 8 -17.32 -5.36 10.33
C LYS A 8 -15.94 -5.09 10.95
N VAL A 9 -15.06 -6.09 10.96
CA VAL A 9 -13.69 -5.95 11.49
C VAL A 9 -12.86 -4.95 10.65
N MET A 10 -13.06 -4.89 9.33
CA MET A 10 -12.44 -3.88 8.47
C MET A 10 -12.89 -2.47 8.86
N LYS A 11 -14.19 -2.23 9.06
CA LYS A 11 -14.72 -0.93 9.47
C LYS A 11 -14.19 -0.52 10.86
N GLU A 12 -14.17 -1.44 11.83
CA GLU A 12 -13.59 -1.21 13.17
C GLU A 12 -12.08 -0.91 13.11
N SER A 13 -11.39 -1.48 12.12
CA SER A 13 -9.98 -1.20 11.86
C SER A 13 -9.72 0.11 11.13
N GLY A 14 -10.77 0.90 10.84
CA GLY A 14 -10.67 2.23 10.24
C GLY A 14 -10.68 2.24 8.71
N PHE A 15 -11.17 1.18 8.06
CA PHE A 15 -11.56 1.26 6.66
C PHE A 15 -12.85 2.08 6.52
N THR A 16 -12.89 2.97 5.53
CA THR A 16 -14.09 3.74 5.18
C THR A 16 -15.03 2.89 4.34
N GLU A 17 -16.31 3.24 4.28
CA GLU A 17 -17.29 2.49 3.48
C GLU A 17 -16.93 2.44 2.00
N LYS A 18 -16.42 3.56 1.45
CA LYS A 18 -15.95 3.61 0.05
C LYS A 18 -14.81 2.63 -0.22
N GLU A 19 -13.85 2.55 0.71
CA GLU A 19 -12.71 1.62 0.61
C GLU A 19 -13.16 0.16 0.67
N VAL A 20 -14.12 -0.16 1.56
CA VAL A 20 -14.70 -1.51 1.67
C VAL A 20 -15.48 -1.88 0.41
N CYS A 21 -16.37 -1.01 -0.08
CA CYS A 21 -17.12 -1.25 -1.31
C CYS A 21 -16.19 -1.45 -2.51
N HIS A 22 -15.10 -0.69 -2.60
CA HIS A 22 -14.12 -0.84 -3.65
C HIS A 22 -13.40 -2.20 -3.59
N LEU A 23 -13.02 -2.67 -2.40
CA LEU A 23 -12.40 -3.99 -2.22
C LEU A 23 -13.38 -5.13 -2.52
N ILE A 24 -14.67 -4.99 -2.15
CA ILE A 24 -15.71 -5.95 -2.52
C ILE A 24 -15.89 -5.99 -4.04
N ALA A 25 -15.92 -4.83 -4.71
CA ALA A 25 -16.07 -4.78 -6.16
C ALA A 25 -14.88 -5.46 -6.89
N ILE A 26 -13.67 -5.31 -6.36
CA ILE A 26 -12.48 -6.03 -6.86
C ILE A 26 -12.62 -7.54 -6.65
N SER A 27 -12.97 -7.97 -5.44
CA SER A 27 -13.15 -9.39 -5.10
C SER A 27 -14.23 -10.05 -5.94
N GLN A 28 -15.34 -9.35 -6.21
CA GLN A 28 -16.40 -9.83 -7.09
C GLN A 28 -15.94 -9.93 -8.55
N ARG A 29 -15.15 -8.98 -9.03
CA ARG A 29 -14.59 -8.99 -10.39
C ARG A 29 -13.63 -10.16 -10.58
N ASP A 30 -12.76 -10.39 -9.60
CA ASP A 30 -11.70 -11.40 -9.68
C ASP A 30 -12.17 -12.79 -9.19
N SER A 31 -13.44 -12.92 -8.78
CA SER A 31 -14.02 -14.14 -8.19
C SER A 31 -13.20 -14.69 -7.03
N SER A 32 -12.53 -13.79 -6.30
CA SER A 32 -11.66 -14.08 -5.16
C SER A 32 -12.38 -13.82 -3.84
N ALA A 33 -11.89 -14.40 -2.75
CA ALA A 33 -12.41 -14.09 -1.44
C ALA A 33 -11.90 -12.71 -0.99
N LEU A 34 -12.78 -11.86 -0.45
CA LEU A 34 -12.39 -10.54 0.06
C LEU A 34 -11.24 -10.63 1.07
N GLN A 35 -11.27 -11.67 1.92
CA GLN A 35 -10.21 -11.93 2.89
C GLN A 35 -8.86 -12.23 2.23
N SER A 36 -8.83 -12.98 1.12
CA SER A 36 -7.60 -13.28 0.39
C SER A 36 -7.01 -12.04 -0.28
N ASP A 37 -7.85 -11.16 -0.81
CA ASP A 37 -7.38 -9.94 -1.48
C ASP A 37 -6.80 -8.94 -0.47
N VAL A 38 -7.44 -8.81 0.69
CA VAL A 38 -6.93 -7.97 1.78
C VAL A 38 -5.64 -8.55 2.38
N LEU A 39 -5.51 -9.89 2.45
CA LEU A 39 -4.25 -10.54 2.82
C LEU A 39 -3.15 -10.26 1.80
N TYR A 40 -3.47 -10.35 0.52
CA TYR A 40 -2.54 -10.10 -0.58
C TYR A 40 -2.06 -8.64 -0.54
N LEU A 41 -2.98 -7.68 -0.36
CA LEU A 41 -2.65 -6.26 -0.15
C LEU A 41 -1.71 -6.05 1.04
N SER A 42 -1.98 -6.72 2.17
CA SER A 42 -1.11 -6.68 3.34
C SER A 42 0.31 -7.17 3.04
N LYS A 43 0.46 -8.24 2.24
CA LYS A 43 1.77 -8.81 1.91
C LYS A 43 2.56 -7.93 0.93
N ILE A 44 1.87 -7.33 -0.03
CA ILE A 44 2.49 -6.43 -1.01
C ILE A 44 2.94 -5.12 -0.40
N PHE A 45 2.34 -4.69 0.72
CA PHE A 45 2.76 -3.46 1.42
C PHE A 45 4.27 -3.36 1.61
N TYR A 46 4.90 -4.42 2.13
CA TYR A 46 6.35 -4.45 2.35
C TYR A 46 7.16 -4.41 1.05
N ARG A 47 6.66 -5.06 -0.01
CA ARG A 47 7.31 -5.04 -1.32
C ARG A 47 7.26 -3.63 -1.92
N ILE A 48 6.11 -2.96 -1.87
CA ILE A 48 5.96 -1.58 -2.32
C ILE A 48 6.84 -0.64 -1.49
N ALA A 49 6.82 -0.78 -0.16
CA ALA A 49 7.64 0.03 0.73
C ALA A 49 9.14 -0.16 0.48
N ALA A 50 9.59 -1.40 0.28
CA ALA A 50 10.99 -1.71 -0.03
C ALA A 50 11.44 -1.12 -1.37
N VAL A 51 10.62 -1.22 -2.42
CA VAL A 51 10.91 -0.60 -3.72
C VAL A 51 11.01 0.92 -3.58
N PHE A 52 10.10 1.53 -2.82
CA PHE A 52 10.12 2.98 -2.59
C PHE A 52 11.38 3.43 -1.83
N ILE A 53 11.76 2.71 -0.76
CA ILE A 53 12.99 2.98 -0.01
C ILE A 53 14.23 2.82 -0.91
N LEU A 54 14.26 1.80 -1.76
CA LEU A 54 15.36 1.57 -2.68
C LEU A 54 15.51 2.73 -3.69
N ILE A 55 14.40 3.19 -4.28
CA ILE A 55 14.39 4.36 -5.17
C ILE A 55 14.88 5.61 -4.44
N LEU A 56 14.46 5.80 -3.18
CA LEU A 56 14.89 6.92 -2.35
C LEU A 56 16.40 6.88 -2.09
N ILE A 57 16.96 5.72 -1.74
CA ILE A 57 18.40 5.54 -1.53
C ILE A 57 19.18 5.84 -2.82
N LEU A 58 18.75 5.28 -3.96
CA LEU A 58 19.40 5.54 -5.24
C LEU A 58 19.37 7.02 -5.61
N THR A 59 18.27 7.71 -5.32
CA THR A 59 18.12 9.14 -5.55
C THR A 59 19.09 9.95 -4.66
N ILE A 60 19.20 9.61 -3.38
CA ILE A 60 20.16 10.28 -2.47
C ILE A 60 21.59 10.07 -2.95
N ILE A 61 21.96 8.84 -3.32
CA ILE A 61 23.31 8.53 -3.83
C ILE A 61 23.60 9.34 -5.11
N ALA A 62 22.63 9.40 -6.03
CA ALA A 62 22.76 10.16 -7.27
C ALA A 62 22.91 11.68 -7.02
N LEU A 63 22.28 12.19 -5.95
CA LEU A 63 22.38 13.60 -5.56
C LEU A 63 23.68 13.96 -4.82
N PHE A 64 24.32 12.99 -4.15
CA PHE A 64 25.54 13.22 -3.37
C PHE A 64 26.81 13.41 -4.22
N ASP A 65 26.77 13.06 -5.50
CA ASP A 65 27.87 13.36 -6.42
C ASP A 65 27.96 14.89 -6.67
N ILE A 66 29.15 15.48 -6.72
CA ILE A 66 29.43 16.90 -6.35
C ILE A 66 29.08 17.94 -7.46
N GLY A 67 28.06 17.71 -8.28
CA GLY A 67 27.68 18.66 -9.34
C GLY A 67 26.20 18.64 -9.70
N LEU A 68 25.50 19.77 -9.52
CA LEU A 68 24.14 19.98 -9.99
C LEU A 68 24.15 20.19 -11.52
N SER A 69 24.08 19.10 -12.26
CA SER A 69 23.84 19.13 -13.71
C SER A 69 22.33 19.10 -14.01
N GLU A 70 21.94 19.51 -15.22
CA GLU A 70 20.54 19.45 -15.69
C GLU A 70 19.92 18.05 -15.51
N GLY A 71 20.71 16.99 -15.63
CA GLY A 71 20.28 15.61 -15.39
C GLY A 71 19.86 15.32 -13.94
N LYS A 72 20.44 16.01 -12.94
CA LYS A 72 20.03 15.85 -11.53
C LYS A 72 18.73 16.56 -11.23
N LEU A 73 18.52 17.75 -11.80
CA LEU A 73 17.23 18.46 -11.72
C LEU A 73 16.11 17.61 -12.32
N PHE A 74 16.37 16.96 -13.46
CA PHE A 74 15.42 16.06 -14.09
C PHE A 74 15.10 14.83 -13.21
N MET A 75 16.11 14.19 -12.60
CA MET A 75 15.88 13.08 -11.65
C MET A 75 15.06 13.52 -10.43
N LEU A 76 15.33 14.70 -9.88
CA LEU A 76 14.58 15.25 -8.75
C LEU A 76 13.11 15.49 -9.10
N PHE A 77 12.85 15.97 -10.32
CA PHE A 77 11.49 16.18 -10.82
C PHE A 77 10.73 14.85 -10.99
N ILE A 78 11.36 13.83 -11.57
CA ILE A 78 10.79 12.48 -11.65
C ILE A 78 10.51 11.93 -10.26
N PHE A 79 11.45 12.11 -9.31
CA PHE A 79 11.26 11.65 -7.94
C PHE A 79 10.06 12.33 -7.26
N MET A 80 9.87 13.64 -7.44
CA MET A 80 8.69 14.35 -6.94
C MET A 80 7.38 13.83 -7.57
N LEU A 81 7.37 13.53 -8.87
CA LEU A 81 6.21 12.92 -9.52
C LEU A 81 5.89 11.54 -8.95
N VAL A 82 6.91 10.70 -8.74
CA VAL A 82 6.74 9.37 -8.13
C VAL A 82 6.18 9.51 -6.71
N ILE A 83 6.73 10.40 -5.88
CA ILE A 83 6.19 10.67 -4.53
C ILE A 83 4.74 11.14 -4.58
N SER A 84 4.42 12.07 -5.48
CA SER A 84 3.07 12.62 -5.63
C SER A 84 2.07 11.54 -6.01
N ILE A 85 2.43 10.68 -6.97
CA ILE A 85 1.63 9.51 -7.36
C ILE A 85 1.49 8.57 -6.15
N PHE A 86 2.58 8.21 -5.48
CA PHE A 86 2.52 7.34 -4.30
C PHE A 86 1.64 7.90 -3.17
N TRP A 87 1.63 9.22 -2.96
CA TRP A 87 0.79 9.88 -1.97
C TRP A 87 -0.70 9.81 -2.35
N HIS A 88 -1.01 9.91 -3.64
CA HIS A 88 -2.38 9.87 -4.13
C HIS A 88 -2.90 8.45 -4.41
N VAL A 89 -1.99 7.47 -4.50
CA VAL A 89 -2.29 6.07 -4.79
C VAL A 89 -2.86 5.41 -3.53
N ALA A 90 -4.19 5.37 -3.48
CA ALA A 90 -5.03 4.67 -2.51
C ALA A 90 -4.54 3.25 -2.13
N PRO A 91 -3.94 2.42 -3.01
CA PRO A 91 -3.49 1.10 -2.59
C PRO A 91 -2.38 1.11 -1.53
N VAL A 92 -1.55 2.15 -1.39
CA VAL A 92 -0.55 2.19 -0.28
C VAL A 92 -1.26 2.35 1.06
N LYS A 93 -2.23 3.26 1.13
CA LYS A 93 -3.05 3.49 2.33
C LYS A 93 -3.90 2.26 2.68
N LEU A 94 -4.50 1.63 1.68
CA LEU A 94 -5.27 0.38 1.85
C LEU A 94 -4.37 -0.78 2.28
N SER A 95 -3.18 -0.90 1.70
CA SER A 95 -2.20 -1.94 2.06
C SER A 95 -1.72 -1.77 3.50
N TYR A 96 -1.46 -0.53 3.95
CA TYR A 96 -1.12 -0.24 5.35
C TYR A 96 -2.27 -0.58 6.30
N LYS A 97 -3.51 -0.17 5.98
CA LYS A 97 -4.69 -0.51 6.79
C LYS A 97 -4.92 -2.02 6.86
N SER A 98 -4.70 -2.72 5.75
CA SER A 98 -4.78 -4.18 5.66
C SER A 98 -3.71 -4.83 6.54
N HIS A 99 -2.47 -4.34 6.48
CA HIS A 99 -1.40 -4.82 7.35
C HIS A 99 -1.70 -4.59 8.83
N ARG A 100 -2.23 -3.41 9.20
CA ARG A 100 -2.64 -3.11 10.57
C ARG A 100 -3.78 -4.01 11.05
N LEU A 101 -4.77 -4.26 10.19
CA LEU A 101 -5.87 -5.20 10.45
C LEU A 101 -5.31 -6.60 10.75
N TYR A 102 -4.45 -7.14 9.90
CA TYR A 102 -3.85 -8.46 10.11
C TYR A 102 -2.95 -8.51 11.34
N LYS A 103 -2.15 -7.47 11.60
CA LYS A 103 -1.31 -7.39 12.80
C LYS A 103 -2.14 -7.36 14.09
N LYS A 104 -3.30 -6.69 14.08
CA LYS A 104 -4.16 -6.53 15.27
C LYS A 104 -5.10 -7.71 15.50
N TYR A 105 -5.62 -8.34 14.43
CA TYR A 105 -6.68 -9.35 14.53
C TYR A 105 -6.22 -10.77 14.15
N MET A 106 -5.16 -10.94 13.35
CA MET A 106 -4.66 -12.27 12.96
C MET A 106 -3.51 -12.79 13.82
N HIS A 107 -2.76 -11.93 14.50
CA HIS A 107 -1.83 -12.40 15.55
C HIS A 107 -2.57 -13.03 16.76
N LEU A 108 -3.89 -12.80 16.88
CA LEU A 108 -4.76 -13.39 17.90
C LEU A 108 -5.45 -14.69 17.45
N THR A 109 -5.50 -14.98 16.14
CA THR A 109 -6.24 -16.14 15.59
C THR A 109 -5.37 -17.26 15.03
N GLY A 110 -4.04 -17.13 15.06
CA GLY A 110 -3.12 -18.27 14.90
C GLY A 110 -3.33 -19.07 13.61
N LEU A 111 -3.43 -18.38 12.47
CA LEU A 111 -3.56 -18.98 11.14
C LEU A 111 -2.35 -18.63 10.27
#